data_AF-F6IV67-F1
#
_entry.id   AF-F6IV67-F1
#
_cell.length_a   1.000
_cell.length_b   1.000
_cell.length_c   1.000
_cell.angle_alpha   90.00
_cell.angle_beta   90.00
_cell.angle_gamma   90.00
#
_symmetry.space_group_name_H-M   'P 1'
#
loop_
_entity.id
_entity.type
_entity.pdbx_description
1 polymer ?
#
loop_
_entity_poly.entity_id
_entity_poly.type
_entity_poly.pdbx_seq_one_letter_code
_entity_poly.pdbx_strand_id
1 'polypeptide(L)'
;MVCTSKTDNLLVPIFACHLLRDYDTIWVLIIGGNMMTFEAILPELKAGKRAVRTGWEGTELFVELQATTTFKGDPLNPYFLIKTADEAYSMWSPTDCDILATDWQLVD
;
A
#
# COMPACT_ATOMS: atom_id res chain seq x y z
N MET A 1 6.52 21.47 31.82
CA MET A 1 5.87 22.80 31.82
C MET A 1 4.39 22.58 31.55
N VAL A 2 3.56 23.12 32.43
CA VAL A 2 2.12 22.83 32.56
C VAL A 2 1.33 23.44 31.38
N CYS A 3 0.44 22.64 30.79
CA CYS A 3 -0.83 23.14 30.24
C CYS A 3 -1.92 22.40 31.00
N THR A 4 -2.75 23.18 31.69
CA THR A 4 -3.62 22.77 32.79
C THR A 4 -4.81 21.95 32.32
N SER A 5 -5.02 20.81 32.96
CA SER A 5 -6.32 20.14 33.03
C SER A 5 -7.29 20.97 33.88
N LYS A 6 -8.54 21.06 33.44
CA LYS A 6 -9.64 21.52 34.29
C LYS A 6 -10.89 20.70 33.97
N THR A 7 -11.18 19.75 34.87
CA THR A 7 -12.50 19.42 35.48
C THR A 7 -13.67 19.12 34.52
N ASP A 8 -14.46 18.05 34.62
CA ASP A 8 -14.94 17.30 35.78
C ASP A 8 -15.49 15.93 35.36
N ASN A 9 -15.52 15.03 36.35
CA ASN A 9 -16.27 13.78 36.37
C ASN A 9 -17.69 13.90 35.78
N LEU A 10 -17.97 13.14 34.74
CA LEU A 10 -19.27 12.51 34.55
C LEU A 10 -19.02 11.11 33.98
N LEU A 11 -19.58 10.13 34.68
CA LEU A 11 -19.57 8.71 34.38
C LEU A 11 -19.95 8.47 32.92
N VAL A 12 -18.99 8.05 32.08
CA VAL A 12 -19.29 7.50 30.75
C VAL A 12 -18.99 6.00 30.78
N PRO A 13 -19.98 5.15 30.48
CA PRO A 13 -19.87 3.71 30.64
C PRO A 13 -18.91 3.06 29.64
N ILE A 14 -18.56 1.82 29.96
CA ILE A 14 -17.67 0.83 29.35
C ILE A 14 -18.02 0.49 27.87
N PHE A 15 -18.24 1.48 27.00
CA PHE A 15 -18.54 1.28 25.57
C PHE A 15 -17.57 2.04 24.65
N ALA A 16 -16.32 2.18 25.07
CA ALA A 16 -15.26 2.80 24.26
C ALA A 16 -14.45 1.78 23.42
N CYS A 17 -15.09 0.75 22.85
CA CYS A 17 -14.39 -0.26 22.03
C CYS A 17 -15.02 -0.51 20.64
N HIS A 18 -16.03 0.26 20.22
CA HIS A 18 -16.70 0.01 18.92
C HIS A 18 -16.86 1.23 18.00
N LEU A 19 -16.31 2.41 18.34
CA LEU A 19 -16.50 3.63 17.53
C LEU A 19 -15.19 4.33 17.13
N LEU A 20 -14.07 3.58 17.07
CA LEU A 20 -12.82 4.04 16.46
C LEU A 20 -12.57 3.38 15.09
N ARG A 21 -13.63 3.01 14.37
CA ARG A 21 -13.53 2.46 13.01
C ARG A 21 -14.03 3.43 11.93
N ASP A 22 -14.11 4.73 12.26
CA ASP A 22 -14.57 5.77 11.33
C ASP A 22 -13.61 6.97 11.24
N TYR A 23 -12.41 6.89 11.82
CA TYR A 23 -11.38 7.91 11.56
C TYR A 23 -10.73 7.71 10.20
N ASP A 24 -10.56 6.47 9.71
CA ASP A 24 -10.03 6.22 8.36
C ASP A 24 -10.89 6.84 7.26
N THR A 25 -12.22 6.84 7.43
CA THR A 25 -13.17 7.35 6.43
C THR A 25 -13.24 8.88 6.40
N ILE A 26 -13.02 9.54 7.54
CA ILE A 26 -13.05 11.01 7.64
C ILE A 26 -11.77 11.64 7.07
N TRP A 27 -10.61 10.96 7.20
CA TRP A 27 -9.36 11.41 6.60
C TRP A 27 -9.35 11.28 5.05
N VAL A 28 -9.97 10.24 4.49
CA VAL A 28 -10.13 10.05 3.03
C VAL A 28 -10.94 11.19 2.37
N LEU A 29 -11.85 11.83 3.10
CA LEU A 29 -12.67 12.94 2.58
C LEU A 29 -11.99 14.32 2.68
N ILE A 30 -10.98 14.49 3.54
CA ILE A 30 -10.28 15.77 3.76
C ILE A 30 -8.94 15.83 3.01
N ILE A 31 -8.31 14.69 2.75
CA ILE A 31 -7.08 14.57 1.96
C ILE A 31 -7.41 13.60 0.83
N GLY A 32 -7.79 14.14 -0.34
CA GLY A 32 -8.27 13.37 -1.50
C GLY A 32 -7.22 12.48 -2.19
N GLY A 33 -6.53 11.64 -1.43
CA GLY A 33 -5.73 10.53 -1.95
C GLY A 33 -6.65 9.37 -2.26
N ASN A 34 -6.74 8.98 -3.53
CA ASN A 34 -7.33 7.70 -3.92
C ASN A 34 -6.47 6.58 -3.32
N MET A 35 -6.82 6.11 -2.12
CA MET A 35 -6.20 4.92 -1.54
C MET A 35 -6.62 3.70 -2.37
N MET A 36 -5.70 3.17 -3.19
CA MET A 36 -5.93 1.92 -3.92
C MET A 36 -5.41 0.73 -3.13
N THR A 37 -6.19 -0.34 -3.09
CA THR A 37 -5.78 -1.59 -2.44
C THR A 37 -4.95 -2.45 -3.40
N PHE A 38 -4.26 -3.46 -2.86
CA PHE A 38 -3.52 -4.41 -3.69
C PHE A 38 -4.45 -5.15 -4.67
N GLU A 39 -5.67 -5.51 -4.25
CA GLU A 39 -6.66 -6.18 -5.11
C GLU A 39 -7.12 -5.29 -6.26
N ALA A 40 -7.13 -3.97 -6.08
CA ALA A 40 -7.47 -3.02 -7.12
C ALA A 40 -6.35 -2.88 -8.17
N ILE A 41 -5.09 -2.91 -7.76
CA ILE A 41 -3.94 -2.77 -8.68
C ILE A 41 -3.51 -4.10 -9.31
N LEU A 42 -3.82 -5.25 -8.71
CA LEU A 42 -3.41 -6.55 -9.24
C LEU A 42 -3.90 -6.83 -10.69
N PRO A 43 -5.15 -6.52 -11.09
CA PRO A 43 -5.59 -6.63 -12.47
C PRO A 43 -4.80 -5.72 -13.43
N GLU A 44 -4.42 -4.53 -12.96
CA GLU A 44 -3.67 -3.55 -13.75
C GLU A 44 -2.22 -3.99 -13.94
N LEU A 45 -1.57 -4.55 -12.90
CA LEU A 45 -0.27 -5.19 -13.02
C LEU A 45 -0.30 -6.36 -14.01
N LYS A 46 -1.38 -7.17 -13.99
CA LYS A 46 -1.58 -8.26 -14.97
C LYS A 46 -1.78 -7.74 -16.40
N ALA A 47 -2.30 -6.52 -16.55
CA ALA A 47 -2.39 -5.84 -17.84
C ALA A 47 -1.06 -5.20 -18.30
N GLY A 48 0.02 -5.37 -17.53
CA GLY A 48 1.35 -4.84 -17.82
C GLY A 48 1.54 -3.39 -17.37
N LYS A 49 0.64 -2.84 -16.55
CA LYS A 49 0.86 -1.54 -15.91
C LYS A 49 1.81 -1.68 -14.72
N ARG A 50 2.28 -0.52 -14.24
CA ARG A 50 3.19 -0.40 -13.12
C ARG A 50 2.47 0.21 -11.93
N ALA A 51 2.84 -0.21 -10.72
CA ALA A 51 2.27 0.33 -9.49
C ALA A 51 3.36 0.57 -8.45
N VAL A 52 3.12 1.48 -7.52
CA VAL A 52 4.03 1.78 -6.40
C VAL A 52 3.22 2.10 -5.16
N ARG A 53 3.81 1.95 -3.98
CA ARG A 53 3.20 2.38 -2.71
C ARG A 53 3.71 3.74 -2.30
N THR A 54 2.83 4.62 -1.83
CA THR A 54 3.23 5.94 -1.32
C THR A 54 3.93 5.88 0.04
N GLY A 55 3.72 4.81 0.80
CA GLY A 55 4.32 4.57 2.11
C GLY A 55 5.65 3.82 2.07
N TRP A 56 6.20 3.53 0.89
CA TRP A 56 7.59 3.09 0.80
C TRP A 56 8.53 4.26 1.10
N GLU A 57 9.33 4.14 2.16
CA GLU A 57 10.28 5.19 2.59
C GLU A 57 11.64 5.12 1.86
N GLY A 58 11.74 4.33 0.78
CA GLY A 58 12.98 4.08 0.04
C GLY A 58 13.01 4.67 -1.37
N THR A 59 13.87 4.10 -2.22
CA THR A 59 14.07 4.51 -3.62
C THR A 59 13.26 3.65 -4.59
N GLU A 60 12.29 2.89 -4.10
CA GLU A 60 11.40 2.07 -4.91
C GLU A 60 10.58 2.93 -5.86
N LEU A 61 10.72 2.67 -7.16
CA LEU A 61 10.03 3.40 -8.22
C LEU A 61 8.70 2.74 -8.55
N PHE A 62 8.70 1.41 -8.76
CA PHE A 62 7.50 0.65 -9.10
C PHE A 62 7.72 -0.86 -9.04
N VAL A 63 6.61 -1.60 -9.05
CA VAL A 63 6.51 -3.02 -9.34
C VAL A 63 5.77 -3.26 -10.65
N GLU A 64 6.11 -4.35 -11.32
CA GLU A 64 5.49 -4.78 -12.57
C GLU A 64 5.46 -6.30 -12.68
N LEU A 65 4.57 -6.83 -13.53
CA LEU A 65 4.53 -8.24 -13.84
C LEU A 65 5.41 -8.54 -15.06
N GLN A 66 6.45 -9.34 -14.88
CA GLN A 66 7.15 -9.96 -15.99
C GLN A 66 6.28 -11.10 -16.53
N ALA A 67 5.78 -10.95 -17.75
CA ALA A 67 5.01 -12.00 -18.43
C ALA A 67 5.90 -13.21 -18.78
N THR A 68 5.24 -14.33 -19.11
CA THR A 68 5.91 -15.56 -19.56
C THR A 68 6.92 -15.25 -20.64
N THR A 69 8.13 -15.76 -20.46
CA THR A 69 9.26 -15.53 -21.38
C THR A 69 10.13 -16.78 -21.45
N THR A 70 11.36 -16.64 -21.91
CA THR A 70 12.36 -17.71 -21.92
C THR A 70 13.60 -17.29 -21.15
N PHE A 71 14.17 -18.19 -20.36
CA PHE A 71 15.47 -18.00 -19.72
C PHE A 71 16.38 -19.18 -20.05
N LYS A 72 17.51 -18.90 -20.68
CA LYS A 72 18.47 -19.92 -21.18
C LYS A 72 17.83 -20.98 -22.10
N GLY A 73 16.77 -20.61 -22.81
CA GLY A 73 16.06 -21.49 -23.75
C GLY A 73 14.87 -22.24 -23.14
N ASP A 74 14.72 -22.24 -21.82
CA ASP A 74 13.57 -22.87 -21.15
C ASP A 74 12.45 -21.85 -20.88
N PRO A 75 11.18 -22.28 -20.85
CA PRO A 75 10.05 -21.42 -20.47
C PRO A 75 10.23 -20.89 -19.04
N LEU A 76 10.06 -19.59 -18.88
CA LEU A 76 10.07 -18.91 -17.60
C LEU A 76 8.64 -18.46 -17.27
N ASN A 77 8.14 -18.95 -16.13
CA ASN A 77 6.81 -18.58 -15.63
C ASN A 77 6.76 -17.08 -15.28
N PRO A 78 5.57 -16.44 -15.27
CA PRO A 78 5.45 -15.05 -14.84
C PRO A 78 5.82 -14.85 -13.37
N TYR A 79 6.42 -13.70 -13.05
CA TYR A 79 6.75 -13.28 -11.69
C TYR A 79 6.77 -11.76 -11.60
N PHE A 80 6.65 -11.22 -10.40
CA PHE A 80 6.73 -9.78 -10.20
C PHE A 80 8.19 -9.33 -10.07
N LEU A 81 8.43 -8.14 -10.59
CA LEU A 81 9.67 -7.41 -10.48
C LEU A 81 9.44 -6.12 -9.69
N ILE A 82 10.48 -5.67 -8.99
CA ILE A 82 10.56 -4.33 -8.41
C ILE A 82 11.75 -3.59 -9.01
N LYS A 83 11.58 -2.31 -9.25
CA LYS A 83 12.63 -1.38 -9.69
C LYS A 83 12.86 -0.32 -8.63
N THR A 84 14.11 -0.17 -8.21
CA THR A 84 14.57 0.96 -7.39
C THR A 84 15.39 1.92 -8.25
N ALA A 85 15.58 3.16 -7.77
CA ALA A 85 16.30 4.18 -8.53
C ALA A 85 17.75 3.77 -8.86
N ASP A 86 18.42 3.11 -7.92
CA ASP A 86 19.87 2.88 -7.99
C ASP A 86 20.26 1.42 -8.27
N GLU A 87 19.29 0.49 -8.34
CA GLU A 87 19.58 -0.94 -8.53
C GLU A 87 18.96 -1.52 -9.80
N ALA A 88 19.43 -2.71 -10.19
CA ALA A 88 18.81 -3.50 -11.24
C ALA A 88 17.40 -3.97 -10.81
N TYR A 89 16.64 -4.50 -11.77
CA TYR A 89 15.39 -5.16 -11.45
C TYR A 89 15.63 -6.34 -10.50
N SER A 90 14.85 -6.39 -9.43
CA SER A 90 14.86 -7.48 -8.45
C SER A 90 13.54 -8.24 -8.52
N MET A 91 13.59 -9.54 -8.26
CA MET A 91 12.37 -10.33 -8.11
C MET A 91 11.67 -9.91 -6.83
N TRP A 92 10.38 -9.60 -6.93
CA TRP A 92 9.58 -9.17 -5.81
C TRP A 92 8.47 -10.17 -5.52
N SER A 93 8.33 -10.53 -4.24
CA SER A 93 7.19 -11.31 -3.76
C SER A 93 6.44 -10.41 -2.78
N PRO A 94 5.16 -10.09 -3.02
CA PRO A 94 4.40 -9.25 -2.12
C PRO A 94 4.34 -9.90 -0.73
N THR A 95 4.63 -9.10 0.29
CA THR A 95 4.48 -9.49 1.70
C THR A 95 3.05 -9.25 2.17
N ASP A 96 2.68 -9.77 3.34
CA ASP A 96 1.37 -9.47 3.94
C ASP A 96 1.15 -7.96 4.12
N CYS A 97 2.22 -7.20 4.41
CA CYS A 97 2.17 -5.75 4.49
C CYS A 97 1.86 -5.08 3.14
N ASP A 98 2.30 -5.68 2.04
CA ASP A 98 2.03 -5.17 0.68
C ASP A 98 0.63 -5.54 0.21
N ILE A 99 0.16 -6.73 0.56
CA ILE A 99 -1.17 -7.21 0.19
C ILE A 99 -2.25 -6.44 0.94
N LEU A 100 -2.06 -6.19 2.24
CA LEU A 100 -3.03 -5.49 3.08
C LEU A 100 -2.92 -3.96 3.01
N ALA A 101 -2.00 -3.45 2.20
CA ALA A 101 -1.81 -2.03 1.99
C ALA A 101 -2.95 -1.40 1.16
N THR A 102 -3.29 -0.18 1.54
CA THR A 102 -4.31 0.65 0.87
C THR A 102 -3.70 1.87 0.18
N ASP A 103 -2.37 1.99 0.20
CA ASP A 103 -1.62 3.16 -0.26
C ASP A 103 -0.96 2.95 -1.64
N TRP A 104 -1.58 2.12 -2.50
CA TRP A 104 -1.10 1.87 -3.85
C TRP A 104 -1.51 2.98 -4.83
N GLN A 105 -0.69 3.17 -5.85
CA GLN A 105 -0.96 4.04 -7.00
C GLN A 105 -0.39 3.44 -8.28
N LEU A 106 -1.06 3.69 -9.42
CA LEU A 106 -0.52 3.35 -10.73
C LEU A 106 0.47 4.41 -11.18
N VAL A 107 1.50 3.99 -11.89
CA VAL A 107 2.48 4.89 -12.51
C VAL A 107 2.68 4.52 -13.97
N ASP A 108 3.03 5.51 -14.78
CA ASP A 108 3.25 5.34 -16.21
C ASP A 108 4.55 4.62 -16.49
#